data_AF-A0AB35RR78-F1
#
_entry.id   AF-A0AB35RR78-F1
#
_cell.length_a   1.000
_cell.length_b   1.000
_cell.length_c   1.000
_cell.angle_alpha   90.00
_cell.angle_beta   90.00
_cell.angle_gamma   90.00
#
_symmetry.space_group_name_H-M   'P 1'
#
loop_
_entity.id
_entity.type
_entity.pdbx_description
1 polymer ?
#
loop_
_entity_poly.entity_id
_entity_poly.type
_entity_poly.pdbx_seq_one_letter_code
_entity_poly.pdbx_strand_id
1 'polypeptide(L)' 'MDTLNKPYNVYEVLAPIHADAGPAIPWFNQPGKGTQFELSKSISQLLADGKVRGIEG' A
#
# COMPACT_ATOMS: atom_id res chain seq x y z
N MET A 1 -15.31 3.46 12.23
CA MET A 1 -14.23 2.76 11.51
C MET A 1 -12.95 3.08 12.23
N ASP A 2 -12.48 2.16 13.06
CA ASP A 2 -11.23 2.33 13.81
C ASP A 2 -10.09 1.70 12.99
N THR A 3 -9.11 2.52 12.59
CA THR A 3 -7.92 2.08 11.86
C THR A 3 -6.73 1.86 12.78
N LEU A 4 -6.79 2.29 14.04
CA LEU A 4 -5.68 2.21 14.98
C LEU A 4 -5.31 0.76 15.32
N ASN A 5 -6.32 -0.12 15.33
CA ASN A 5 -6.16 -1.53 15.69
C ASN A 5 -6.06 -2.47 14.46
N LYS A 6 -5.94 -1.92 13.25
CA LYS A 6 -5.78 -2.76 12.05
C LYS A 6 -4.33 -3.28 11.97
N PRO A 7 -4.12 -4.52 11.49
CA PRO A 7 -2.77 -5.04 11.27
C PRO A 7 -1.96 -4.15 10.33
N TYR A 8 -0.70 -3.93 10.68
CA TYR A 8 0.28 -3.29 9.82
C TYR A 8 1.00 -4.33 8.99
N ASN A 9 1.01 -4.18 7.66
CA ASN A 9 1.62 -5.13 6.73
C ASN A 9 2.71 -4.43 5.92
N VAL A 10 3.86 -5.07 5.76
CA VAL A 10 4.99 -4.58 4.98
C VAL A 10 5.24 -5.52 3.81
N TYR A 11 5.56 -4.98 2.64
CA TYR A 11 5.83 -5.74 1.43
C TYR A 11 7.12 -5.27 0.75
N GLU A 12 7.88 -6.23 0.22
CA GLU A 12 8.99 -5.98 -0.70
C GLU A 12 8.51 -6.13 -2.15
N VAL A 13 8.88 -5.18 -3.01
CA VAL A 13 8.61 -5.26 -4.45
C VAL A 13 9.73 -6.04 -5.11
N LEU A 14 9.39 -7.18 -5.73
CA LEU A 14 10.34 -8.11 -6.35
C LEU A 14 10.44 -7.94 -7.87
N ALA A 15 9.42 -7.32 -8.49
CA ALA A 15 9.36 -7.05 -9.92
C ALA A 15 8.59 -5.76 -10.21
N PRO A 16 8.75 -5.13 -11.39
CA PRO A 16 8.01 -3.92 -11.74
C PRO A 16 6.48 -4.07 -11.66
N ILE A 17 5.84 -3.10 -11.00
CA ILE A 17 4.39 -2.99 -10.81
C ILE A 17 3.96 -1.60 -11.28
N HIS A 18 2.87 -1.54 -12.05
CA HIS A 18 2.28 -0.27 -12.41
C HIS A 18 1.50 0.30 -11.22
N ALA A 19 1.82 1.55 -10.86
CA ALA A 19 1.16 2.28 -9.80
C ALA A 19 1.04 3.76 -10.17
N ASP A 20 -0.10 4.36 -9.82
CA ASP A 20 -0.28 5.81 -9.87
C ASP A 20 0.21 6.40 -8.54
N ALA A 21 1.20 7.29 -8.62
CA ALA A 21 1.80 7.91 -7.45
C ALA A 21 1.27 9.34 -7.29
N GLY A 22 0.95 9.72 -6.05
CA GLY A 22 0.50 11.07 -5.76
C GLY A 22 0.52 11.39 -4.26
N PRO A 23 0.25 12.64 -3.89
CA PRO A 23 0.08 13.02 -2.49
C PRO A 23 -1.27 12.52 -1.97
N ALA A 24 -1.27 11.94 -0.77
CA ALA A 24 -2.49 11.71 -0.01
C ALA A 24 -3.13 13.05 0.36
N ILE A 25 -4.39 13.26 -0.04
CA ILE A 25 -5.11 14.50 0.26
C ILE A 25 -5.43 14.60 1.77
N PRO A 26 -5.56 15.82 2.34
CA PRO A 26 -6.02 16.01 3.71
C PRO A 26 -7.46 15.50 3.87
N TRP A 27 -7.69 14.57 4.79
CA TRP A 27 -9.01 13.98 5.07
C TRP A 27 -9.09 13.46 6.52
N PHE A 28 -10.29 13.18 7.03
CA PHE A 28 -10.52 12.70 8.41
C PHE A 28 -9.83 13.54 9.52
N ASN A 29 -9.76 14.86 9.36
CA ASN A 29 -9.02 15.79 10.26
C ASN A 29 -7.52 15.49 10.38
N GLN A 30 -6.93 14.79 9.41
CA GLN A 30 -5.51 14.53 9.31
C GLN A 30 -4.88 15.36 8.18
N PRO A 31 -3.64 15.84 8.35
CA PRO A 31 -3.00 16.75 7.39
C PRO A 31 -2.65 16.11 6.04
N GLY A 32 -2.62 14.77 5.94
CA GLY A 32 -2.25 14.06 4.71
C GLY A 32 -0.80 14.32 4.28
N LYS A 33 -0.59 14.51 2.97
CA LYS A 33 0.69 14.86 2.29
C LYS A 33 1.74 13.77 2.19
N GLY A 34 1.52 12.59 2.76
CA GLY A 34 2.34 11.42 2.46
C GLY A 34 2.20 11.00 1.00
N THR A 35 3.17 10.27 0.46
CA THR A 35 3.06 9.66 -0.88
C THR A 35 2.18 8.42 -0.79
N GLN A 36 1.15 8.36 -1.62
CA GLN A 36 0.33 7.17 -1.84
C GLN A 36 0.64 6.57 -3.22
N PHE A 37 0.54 5.25 -3.30
CA PHE A 37 0.62 4.49 -4.54
C PHE A 37 -0.69 3.73 -4.72
N GLU A 38 -1.44 4.06 -5.74
CA GLU A 38 -2.60 3.27 -6.15
C GLU A 38 -2.13 2.17 -7.11
N LEU A 39 -2.23 0.92 -6.68
CA LEU A 39 -1.72 -0.22 -7.43
C LEU A 39 -2.76 -0.68 -8.47
N SER A 40 -2.28 -1.01 -9.66
CA SER A 40 -3.12 -1.57 -10.74
C SER A 40 -3.75 -2.94 -10.43
N LYS A 41 -3.30 -3.62 -9.37
CA LYS A 41 -3.79 -4.92 -8.90
C LYS A 41 -3.86 -4.93 -7.38
N SER A 42 -4.68 -5.83 -6.82
CA SER A 42 -4.74 -6.02 -5.37
C SER A 42 -3.46 -6.67 -4.82
N ILE A 43 -3.16 -6.44 -3.54
CA ILE A 43 -2.03 -7.07 -2.85
C ILE A 43 -2.08 -8.61 -2.97
N SER A 44 -3.25 -9.22 -2.81
CA SER A 44 -3.42 -10.67 -2.94
C SER A 44 -3.04 -11.19 -4.33
N GLN A 45 -3.37 -10.45 -5.39
CA GLN A 45 -2.97 -10.81 -6.75
C GLN A 45 -1.46 -10.64 -6.95
N LEU A 46 -0.87 -9.57 -6.42
CA LEU A 46 0.57 -9.33 -6.54
C LEU A 46 1.41 -10.38 -5.80
N LEU A 47 0.90 -10.90 -4.68
CA LEU A 47 1.48 -12.03 -3.96
C LEU A 47 1.38 -13.31 -4.79
N ALA A 48 0.22 -13.60 -5.37
CA ALA A 48 0.01 -14.78 -6.22
C ALA A 48 0.87 -14.74 -7.50
N ASP A 49 1.04 -13.56 -8.09
CA ASP A 49 1.90 -13.32 -9.26
C ASP A 49 3.41 -13.32 -8.90
N GLY A 50 3.77 -13.41 -7.62
CA GLY A 50 5.17 -13.35 -7.15
C GLY A 50 5.83 -11.98 -7.35
N LYS A 51 5.05 -10.92 -7.56
CA LYS A 51 5.56 -9.55 -7.77
C LYS A 51 5.90 -8.82 -6.48
N VAL A 52 5.26 -9.22 -5.38
CA VAL A 52 5.59 -8.75 -4.03
C VAL A 52 5.69 -9.93 -3.07
N ARG A 53 6.38 -9.71 -1.95
CA ARG A 53 6.44 -10.64 -0.83
C ARG A 53 6.20 -9.89 0.47
N GLY A 54 5.45 -10.49 1.39
CA GLY A 54 5.29 -9.94 2.74
C GLY A 54 6.59 -10.01 3.53
N ILE A 55 6.91 -8.96 4.28
CA ILE A 55 8.01 -8.94 5.25
C ILE A 55 7.40 -9.03 6.64
N GLU A 56 7.89 -9.96 7.46
CA GLU A 56 7.62 -9.93 8.90
C GLU A 56 8.49 -8.84 9.54
N GLY A 57 7.82 -7.95 10.28
CA GLY A 57 8.47 -6.86 11.02
C GLY A 57 9.08 -7.32 12.34
#